data_AF-A0A382DR69-F1
#
_entry.id   AF-A0A382DR69-F1
#
_cell.length_a   1.000
_cell.length_b   1.000
_cell.length_c   1.000
_cell.angle_alpha   90.00
_cell.angle_beta   90.00
_cell.angle_gamma   90.00
#
_symmetry.space_group_name_H-M   'P 1'
#
loop_
_entity.id
_entity.type
_entity.pdbx_description
1 polymer ?
#
loop_
_entity_poly.entity_id
_entity_poly.type
_entity_poly.pdbx_seq_one_letter_code
_entity_poly.pdbx_strand_id
1 'polypeptide(L)'
;MAGPVVAAAVILDPERPIEGLKDSKKLSPRRREQLSKIIRNQAIAYAFGRAEAAEIDEINILKATLLAMQRAVLALTTTPDRVKIDGNQAPELPFPMQCIVKGDSLVDEIKAASIIAKV
;
A
#
# COMPACT_ATOMS: atom_id res chain seq x y z
N MET A 1 -2.92 13.80 -19.55
CA MET A 1 -3.31 12.44 -19.10
C MET A 1 -2.74 12.21 -17.71
N ALA A 2 -3.51 11.60 -16.80
CA ALA A 2 -3.02 11.23 -15.48
C ALA A 2 -1.98 10.10 -15.63
N GLY A 3 -0.94 10.11 -14.79
CA GLY A 3 0.02 9.00 -14.73
C GLY A 3 -0.62 7.72 -14.19
N PRO A 4 0.12 6.59 -14.20
CA PRO A 4 -0.38 5.33 -13.67
C PRO A 4 -0.80 5.44 -12.20
N VAL A 5 -1.76 4.61 -11.78
CA VAL A 5 -2.05 4.42 -10.35
C VAL A 5 -1.04 3.43 -9.79
N VAL A 6 -0.43 3.77 -8.67
CA VAL A 6 0.51 2.89 -7.95
C VAL A 6 -0.04 2.62 -6.56
N ALA A 7 -0.07 1.35 -6.18
CA ALA A 7 -0.37 0.88 -4.85
C ALA A 7 0.80 0.05 -4.31
N ALA A 8 0.88 -0.08 -3.00
CA ALA A 8 1.85 -0.94 -2.34
C ALA A 8 1.18 -1.80 -1.28
N ALA A 9 1.74 -2.98 -1.05
CA ALA A 9 1.38 -3.87 0.04
C ALA A 9 2.61 -4.07 0.93
N VAL A 10 2.41 -4.07 2.25
CA VAL A 10 3.49 -4.18 3.23
C VAL A 10 3.05 -5.13 4.34
N ILE A 11 3.93 -6.07 4.70
CA ILE A 11 3.85 -6.89 5.89
C ILE A 11 4.93 -6.41 6.85
N LEU A 12 4.52 -5.73 7.91
CA LEU A 12 5.45 -5.25 8.94
C LEU A 12 5.88 -6.39 9.84
N ASP A 13 7.12 -6.29 10.34
CA ASP A 13 7.67 -7.21 11.32
C ASP A 13 7.33 -6.71 12.74
N PRO A 14 6.56 -7.47 13.55
CA PRO A 14 6.24 -7.08 14.92
C PRO A 14 7.48 -7.02 15.83
N GLU A 15 8.56 -7.71 15.49
CA GLU A 15 9.83 -7.66 16.25
C GLU A 15 10.67 -6.44 15.88
N ARG A 16 10.34 -5.74 14.79
CA ARG A 16 11.05 -4.55 14.29
C ARG A 16 10.08 -3.38 14.06
N PRO A 17 9.54 -2.80 15.14
CA PRO A 17 8.61 -1.68 15.02
C PRO A 17 9.28 -0.46 14.38
N ILE A 18 8.59 0.16 13.44
CA ILE A 18 9.08 1.35 12.73
C ILE A 18 8.52 2.60 13.39
N GLU A 19 9.39 3.37 14.05
CA GLU A 19 8.98 4.60 14.71
C GLU A 19 8.65 5.74 13.74
N GLY A 20 7.61 6.50 14.09
CA GLY A 20 7.23 7.71 13.36
C GLY A 20 6.44 7.46 12.08
N LEU A 21 5.85 6.26 11.92
CA LEU A 21 4.80 6.03 10.93
C LEU A 21 3.65 7.01 11.18
N LYS A 22 3.41 7.87 10.19
CA LYS A 22 2.32 8.84 10.16
C LYS A 22 1.73 8.86 8.76
N ASP A 23 0.56 9.49 8.64
CA ASP A 23 -0.04 9.81 7.35
C ASP A 23 1.04 10.40 6.41
N SER A 24 1.22 9.75 5.25
CA SER A 24 2.27 10.07 4.28
C SER A 24 2.19 11.52 3.80
N LYS A 25 0.98 12.12 3.81
CA LYS A 25 0.72 13.52 3.42
C LYS A 25 1.21 14.52 4.46
N LYS A 26 1.32 14.11 5.73
CA LYS A 26 1.83 14.93 6.84
C LYS A 26 3.35 14.89 6.96
N LEU A 27 4.02 14.03 6.19
CA LEU A 27 5.47 13.89 6.19
C LEU A 27 6.11 14.76 5.10
N SER A 28 7.25 15.37 5.42
CA SER A 28 8.07 16.03 4.41
C SER A 28 8.64 15.01 3.41
N PRO A 29 8.96 15.41 2.16
CA PRO A 29 9.53 14.51 1.15
C PRO A 29 10.77 13.76 1.67
N ARG A 30 11.71 14.48 2.30
CA ARG A 30 12.91 13.90 2.91
C ARG A 30 12.60 12.86 3.99
N ARG A 31 11.60 13.11 4.84
CA ARG A 31 11.21 12.15 5.88
C ARG A 31 10.52 10.93 5.27
N ARG A 32 9.73 11.11 4.21
CA ARG A 32 9.08 10.02 3.48
C ARG A 32 10.11 9.11 2.82
N GLU A 33 11.13 9.66 2.19
CA GLU A 33 12.26 8.88 1.62
C GLU A 33 13.02 8.09 2.69
N GLN A 34 13.31 8.71 3.84
CA GLN A 34 13.96 8.02 4.96
C GLN A 34 13.12 6.86 5.47
N LEU A 35 11.83 7.09 5.74
CA LEU A 35 10.92 6.05 6.19
C LEU A 35 10.73 4.97 5.14
N SER A 36 10.67 5.32 3.85
CA SER A 36 10.57 4.35 2.76
C SER A 36 11.75 3.38 2.77
N LYS A 37 12.98 3.87 2.98
CA LYS A 37 14.16 3.01 3.14
C LYS A 37 14.06 2.11 4.38
N ILE A 38 13.61 2.65 5.51
CA ILE A 38 13.46 1.89 6.76
C ILE A 38 12.43 0.78 6.58
N ILE A 39 11.26 1.08 6.02
CA ILE A 39 10.19 0.13 5.75
C ILE A 39 10.69 -1.00 4.84
N ARG A 40 11.34 -0.65 3.73
CA ARG A 40 11.87 -1.67 2.80
C ARG A 40 12.95 -2.56 3.43
N ASN A 41 13.69 -2.06 4.42
CA ASN A 41 14.74 -2.83 5.09
C ASN A 41 14.24 -3.66 6.28
N GLN A 42 13.14 -3.26 6.93
CA GLN A 42 12.66 -3.87 8.18
C GLN A 42 11.36 -4.65 8.04
N ALA A 43 10.57 -4.41 6.99
CA ALA A 43 9.37 -5.19 6.71
C ALA A 43 9.72 -6.64 6.36
N ILE A 44 8.84 -7.57 6.72
CA ILE A 44 8.94 -8.99 6.34
C ILE A 44 8.85 -9.11 4.81
N ALA A 45 7.88 -8.43 4.22
CA ALA A 45 7.69 -8.37 2.78
C ALA A 45 7.04 -7.06 2.38
N TYR A 46 7.34 -6.59 1.17
CA TYR A 46 6.61 -5.53 0.52
C TYR A 46 6.58 -5.76 -0.98
N ALA A 47 5.59 -5.20 -1.65
CA ALA A 47 5.48 -5.26 -3.09
C ALA A 47 4.68 -4.06 -3.64
N PHE A 48 4.85 -3.82 -4.93
CA PHE A 48 4.16 -2.75 -5.65
C PHE A 48 3.24 -3.33 -6.71
N GLY A 49 2.11 -2.68 -6.90
CA GLY A 49 1.22 -2.92 -8.01
C GLY A 49 0.92 -1.61 -8.71
N ARG A 50 0.78 -1.67 -10.03
CA ARG A 50 0.45 -0.49 -10.84
C ARG A 50 -0.68 -0.81 -11.80
N ALA A 51 -1.47 0.21 -12.13
CA ALA A 51 -2.40 0.21 -13.24
C ALA A 51 -2.01 1.36 -14.18
N GLU A 52 -1.76 1.03 -15.44
CA GLU A 52 -1.33 1.99 -16.47
C GLU A 52 -2.46 2.93 -16.87
N ALA A 53 -2.13 4.08 -17.46
CA ALA A 53 -3.12 5.06 -17.89
C ALA A 53 -4.15 4.45 -18.87
N ALA A 54 -3.71 3.56 -19.77
CA ALA A 54 -4.60 2.83 -20.68
C ALA A 54 -5.63 1.97 -19.91
N GLU A 55 -5.22 1.32 -18.82
CA GLU A 55 -6.13 0.54 -17.98
C GLU A 55 -7.10 1.48 -17.25
N ILE A 56 -6.64 2.64 -16.77
CA ILE A 56 -7.54 3.64 -16.15
C ILE A 56 -8.63 4.07 -17.15
N ASP A 57 -8.27 4.31 -18.40
CA ASP A 57 -9.21 4.71 -19.45
C ASP A 57 -10.24 3.62 -19.76
N GLU A 58 -9.84 2.34 -19.68
CA GLU A 58 -10.72 1.18 -19.92
C GLU A 58 -11.64 0.85 -18.75
N ILE A 59 -11.09 0.78 -17.53
CA ILE A 59 -11.81 0.25 -16.36
C ILE A 59 -12.19 1.30 -15.34
N ASN A 60 -11.89 2.58 -15.57
CA ASN A 60 -12.03 3.72 -14.65
C ASN A 60 -11.04 3.73 -13.46
N ILE A 61 -10.90 4.90 -12.84
CA ILE A 61 -9.93 5.16 -11.77
C ILE A 61 -10.13 4.30 -10.52
N LEU A 62 -11.39 3.96 -10.20
CA LEU A 62 -11.69 3.15 -9.03
C LEU A 62 -11.25 1.70 -9.26
N LYS A 63 -11.64 1.09 -10.39
CA LYS A 63 -11.24 -0.30 -10.67
C LYS A 63 -9.73 -0.39 -10.92
N ALA A 64 -9.12 0.61 -11.55
CA ALA A 64 -7.66 0.69 -11.70
C ALA A 64 -6.94 0.74 -10.35
N THR A 65 -7.50 1.46 -9.37
CA THR A 65 -6.98 1.46 -7.99
C THR A 65 -7.07 0.08 -7.35
N LEU A 66 -8.22 -0.59 -7.47
CA LEU A 66 -8.40 -1.96 -6.96
C LEU A 66 -7.45 -2.95 -7.66
N LEU A 67 -7.26 -2.82 -8.98
CA LEU A 67 -6.32 -3.63 -9.76
C LEU A 67 -4.86 -3.43 -9.30
N ALA A 68 -4.45 -2.18 -9.06
CA ALA A 68 -3.14 -1.89 -8.51
C ALA A 68 -2.96 -2.50 -7.11
N MET A 69 -3.96 -2.40 -6.23
CA MET A 69 -3.94 -3.05 -4.91
C MET A 69 -3.85 -4.57 -5.01
N GLN A 70 -4.64 -5.18 -5.90
CA GLN A 70 -4.62 -6.62 -6.16
C GLN A 70 -3.24 -7.08 -6.58
N ARG A 71 -2.65 -6.39 -7.58
CA ARG A 71 -1.30 -6.66 -8.07
C ARG A 71 -0.24 -6.53 -6.97
N ALA A 72 -0.37 -5.51 -6.12
CA ALA A 72 0.57 -5.30 -5.01
C ALA A 72 0.53 -6.47 -4.01
N VAL A 73 -0.66 -6.94 -3.63
CA VAL A 73 -0.80 -8.05 -2.68
C VAL A 73 -0.33 -9.38 -3.31
N LEU A 74 -0.71 -9.66 -4.56
CA LEU A 74 -0.31 -10.89 -5.24
C LEU A 74 1.19 -10.96 -5.54
N ALA A 75 1.88 -9.82 -5.57
CA ALA A 75 3.34 -9.75 -5.76
C ALA A 75 4.14 -9.88 -4.45
N LEU A 76 3.50 -10.03 -3.30
CA LEU A 76 4.20 -10.26 -2.03
C LEU A 76 4.93 -11.61 -2.08
N THR A 77 6.18 -11.62 -1.62
CA THR A 77 6.98 -12.85 -1.49
C THR A 77 6.56 -13.72 -0.31
N THR A 78 5.76 -13.18 0.61
CA THR A 78 5.23 -13.86 1.78
C THR A 78 3.71 -13.80 1.77
N THR A 79 3.05 -14.92 2.03
CA THR A 79 1.59 -15.02 2.07
C THR A 79 1.04 -14.28 3.31
N PRO A 80 0.15 -13.30 3.14
CA PRO A 80 -0.45 -12.60 4.28
C PRO A 80 -1.59 -13.43 4.90
N ASP A 81 -1.70 -13.43 6.23
CA ASP A 81 -2.85 -14.05 6.94
C ASP A 81 -4.14 -13.25 6.73
N ARG A 82 -4.02 -11.92 6.65
CA ARG A 82 -5.11 -10.99 6.41
C ARG A 82 -4.59 -9.70 5.78
N VAL A 83 -5.36 -9.14 4.86
CA VAL A 83 -5.04 -7.89 4.17
C VAL A 83 -5.92 -6.76 4.71
N LYS A 84 -5.30 -5.69 5.23
CA LYS A 84 -5.99 -4.46 5.64
C LYS A 84 -5.91 -3.45 4.51
N ILE A 85 -7.05 -2.94 4.05
CA ILE A 85 -7.15 -2.07 2.87
C ILE A 85 -7.63 -0.69 3.29
N ASP A 86 -6.98 0.36 2.79
CA ASP A 86 -7.42 1.73 3.02
C ASP A 86 -8.64 2.06 2.16
N GLY A 87 -9.76 2.34 2.81
CA GLY A 87 -11.01 2.71 2.14
C GLY A 87 -12.17 1.79 2.51
N ASN A 88 -13.21 1.81 1.67
CA ASN A 88 -14.47 1.08 1.85
C ASN A 88 -14.68 -0.03 0.81
N GLN A 89 -13.73 -0.25 -0.10
CA GLN A 89 -13.79 -1.26 -1.16
C GLN A 89 -12.52 -2.08 -1.15
N ALA A 90 -12.66 -3.38 -1.45
CA ALA A 90 -11.56 -4.32 -1.51
C ALA A 90 -11.40 -4.87 -2.94
N PRO A 91 -10.16 -5.17 -3.37
CA PRO A 91 -9.94 -5.93 -4.58
C PRO A 91 -10.37 -7.40 -4.38
N GLU A 92 -10.50 -8.13 -5.47
CA GLU A 92 -10.75 -9.57 -5.42
C GLU A 92 -9.44 -10.31 -5.12
N LEU A 93 -9.31 -10.85 -3.91
CA LEU A 93 -8.13 -11.59 -3.46
C LEU A 93 -8.56 -12.89 -2.75
N PRO A 94 -7.74 -13.94 -2.80
CA PRO A 94 -7.99 -15.20 -2.11
C PRO A 94 -7.72 -15.13 -0.60
N PHE A 95 -7.47 -13.94 -0.05
CA PHE A 95 -7.07 -13.72 1.34
C PHE A 95 -8.22 -13.07 2.13
N PRO A 96 -8.32 -13.33 3.44
CA PRO A 96 -9.19 -12.55 4.31
C PRO A 96 -8.85 -11.07 4.21
N MET A 97 -9.87 -10.23 4.01
CA MET A 97 -9.70 -8.79 3.81
C MET A 97 -10.52 -7.98 4.80
N GLN A 98 -9.99 -6.84 5.22
CA GLN A 98 -10.69 -5.86 6.02
C GLN A 98 -10.50 -4.46 5.44
N CYS A 99 -11.58 -3.84 5.00
CA CYS A 99 -11.61 -2.43 4.61
C CYS A 99 -11.63 -1.55 5.86
N ILE A 100 -10.76 -0.55 5.90
CA ILE A 100 -10.63 0.40 7.01
C ILE A 100 -10.67 1.81 6.43
N VAL A 101 -11.75 2.52 6.71
CA VAL A 101 -11.91 3.92 6.28
C VAL A 101 -10.92 4.79 7.06
N LYS A 102 -10.10 5.57 6.33
CA LYS A 102 -8.98 6.37 6.89
C LYS A 102 -7.91 5.49 7.56
N GLY A 103 -7.64 4.33 6.95
CA GLY A 103 -6.65 3.38 7.44
C GLY A 103 -5.25 3.98 7.51
N ASP A 104 -4.93 4.93 6.62
CA ASP A 104 -3.70 5.71 6.62
C ASP A 104 -3.45 6.54 7.88
N SER A 105 -4.47 6.72 8.73
CA SER A 105 -4.35 7.38 10.04
C SER A 105 -4.40 6.41 11.22
N LEU A 106 -4.95 5.20 11.03
CA LEU A 106 -5.29 4.26 12.10
C LEU A 106 -4.38 3.04 12.17
N VAL A 107 -3.84 2.60 11.03
CA VAL A 107 -3.20 1.30 10.88
C VAL A 107 -1.79 1.49 10.35
N ASP A 108 -0.81 0.93 11.05
CA ASP A 108 0.60 1.14 10.75
C ASP A 108 1.02 0.48 9.44
N GLU A 109 0.47 -0.69 9.10
CA GLU A 109 0.70 -1.36 7.83
C GLU A 109 0.20 -0.50 6.65
N ILE A 110 -0.95 0.17 6.82
CA ILE A 110 -1.52 1.06 5.80
C ILE A 110 -0.69 2.35 5.68
N LYS A 111 -0.26 2.92 6.81
CA LYS A 111 0.68 4.07 6.82
C LYS A 111 1.96 3.72 6.05
N ALA A 112 2.56 2.56 6.33
CA ALA A 112 3.78 2.11 5.70
C ALA A 112 3.60 1.92 4.18
N ALA A 113 2.51 1.26 3.75
CA ALA A 113 2.16 1.11 2.35
C ALA A 113 1.98 2.47 1.64
N SER A 114 1.24 3.41 2.25
CA SER A 114 1.04 4.76 1.73
C SER A 114 2.34 5.56 1.60
N ILE A 115 3.28 5.37 2.54
CA ILE A 115 4.61 5.99 2.47
C ILE A 115 5.41 5.47 1.29
N ILE A 116 5.53 4.14 1.13
CA ILE A 116 6.38 3.57 0.07
C ILE A 116 5.76 3.71 -1.33
N ALA A 117 4.43 3.78 -1.45
CA ALA A 117 3.75 4.00 -2.72
C ALA A 117 3.94 5.43 -3.28
N LYS A 118 4.34 6.38 -2.43
CA LYS A 118 4.45 7.81 -2.76
C LYS A 118 5.90 8.28 -2.94
N VAL A 119 6.88 7.37 -2.84
CA VAL A 119 8.32 7.63 -3.00
C VAL A 119 8.85 6.80 -4.16
#